data_AF-A0A534UD95-F1
#
_entry.id   AF-A0A534UD95-F1
#
_cell.length_a   1.000
_cell.length_b   1.000
_cell.length_c   1.000
_cell.angle_alpha   90.00
_cell.angle_beta   90.00
_cell.angle_gamma   90.00
#
_symmetry.space_group_name_H-M   'P 1'
#
loop_
_entity.id
_entity.type
_entity.pdbx_description
1 polymer ?
#
loop_
_entity_poly.entity_id
_entity_poly.type
_entity_poly.pdbx_seq_one_letter_code
_entity_poly.pdbx_strand_id
1 'polypeptide(L)'
;MAALIDTPEAANRLARAIASDLSLYNEAKIKEGIENDTFFSVLREEIAEGRAHYESRVDPKLRGSTNFFDRALVDVILARKGHIKSKIW
;
A
#
# COMPACT_ATOMS: atom_id res chain seq x y z
N MET A 1 22.24 -2.65 14.44
CA MET A 1 20.81 -2.35 14.15
C MET A 1 20.80 -1.30 13.04
N ALA A 2 20.05 -1.52 11.96
CA ALA A 2 19.89 -0.49 10.94
C ALA A 2 19.12 0.70 11.54
N ALA A 3 19.51 1.92 11.20
CA ALA A 3 18.77 3.12 11.60
C ALA A 3 17.35 3.08 11.00
N LEU A 4 16.36 3.49 11.80
CA LEU A 4 14.99 3.67 11.32
C LEU A 4 14.94 4.86 10.35
N ILE A 5 14.04 4.79 9.37
CA ILE A 5 13.75 5.89 8.46
C ILE A 5 12.96 6.96 9.21
N ASP A 6 13.53 8.15 9.32
CA ASP A 6 12.95 9.31 10.01
C ASP A 6 12.60 10.47 9.07
N THR A 7 12.97 10.38 7.78
CA THR A 7 12.62 11.40 6.77
C THR A 7 11.32 11.05 6.03
N PRO A 8 10.41 12.02 5.85
CA PRO A 8 9.17 11.85 5.09
C PRO A 8 9.39 11.30 3.68
N GLU A 9 10.42 11.78 2.97
CA GLU A 9 10.70 11.41 1.58
C GLU A 9 11.10 9.93 1.47
N ALA A 10 11.99 9.45 2.35
CA ALA A 10 12.41 8.07 2.35
C ALA A 10 11.29 7.12 2.79
N ALA A 11 10.47 7.55 3.76
CA ALA A 11 9.30 6.79 4.20
C ALA A 11 8.28 6.67 3.06
N ASN A 12 7.96 7.77 2.36
CA ASN A 12 7.08 7.74 1.20
C ASN A 12 7.63 6.85 0.08
N ARG A 13 8.93 6.90 -0.20
CA ARG A 13 9.58 6.03 -1.20
C ARG A 13 9.43 4.55 -0.84
N LEU A 14 9.65 4.18 0.42
CA LEU A 14 9.47 2.81 0.88
C LEU A 14 8.01 2.35 0.76
N ALA A 15 7.05 3.19 1.18
CA ALA A 15 5.62 2.89 1.03
C ALA A 15 5.24 2.59 -0.43
N ARG A 16 5.72 3.41 -1.37
CA ARG A 16 5.47 3.23 -2.81
C ARG A 16 6.15 2.00 -3.38
N ALA A 17 7.34 1.65 -2.90
CA ALA A 17 8.02 0.42 -3.30
C ALA A 17 7.20 -0.82 -2.89
N ILE A 18 6.77 -0.87 -1.62
CA ILE A 18 5.94 -1.98 -1.11
C ILE A 18 4.60 -2.06 -1.86
N ALA A 19 3.94 -0.92 -2.11
CA ALA A 19 2.71 -0.91 -2.89
C ALA A 19 2.91 -1.36 -4.34
N SER A 20 4.06 -1.06 -4.95
CA SER A 20 4.42 -1.55 -6.28
C SER A 20 4.60 -3.06 -6.29
N ASP A 21 5.28 -3.61 -5.28
CA ASP A 21 5.45 -5.06 -5.13
C ASP A 21 4.09 -5.76 -4.94
N LEU A 22 3.24 -5.22 -4.05
CA LEU A 22 1.87 -5.72 -3.88
C LEU A 22 1.09 -5.71 -5.19
N SER A 23 1.21 -4.65 -5.98
CA SER A 23 0.56 -4.54 -7.29
C SER A 23 1.07 -5.58 -8.28
N LEU A 24 2.36 -5.87 -8.26
CA LEU A 24 3.00 -6.78 -9.21
C LEU A 24 2.63 -8.24 -8.93
N TYR A 25 2.59 -8.63 -7.65
CA TYR A 25 2.38 -10.04 -7.27
C TYR A 25 0.90 -10.42 -7.08
N ASN A 26 0.00 -9.46 -6.93
CA ASN A 26 -1.41 -9.72 -6.60
C ASN A 26 -2.40 -9.26 -7.68
N GLU A 27 -1.99 -9.16 -8.95
CA GLU A 27 -2.81 -8.56 -10.01
C GLU A 27 -4.22 -9.18 -10.15
N ALA A 28 -4.33 -10.51 -10.07
CA ALA A 28 -5.62 -11.21 -10.13
C ALA A 28 -6.55 -10.83 -8.96
N LYS A 29 -6.03 -10.85 -7.73
CA LYS A 29 -6.76 -10.45 -6.51
C LYS A 29 -7.16 -8.97 -6.54
N ILE A 30 -6.29 -8.12 -7.05
CA ILE A 30 -6.56 -6.68 -7.20
C ILE A 30 -7.70 -6.45 -8.17
N LYS A 31 -7.68 -7.12 -9.32
CA LYS A 31 -8.76 -7.02 -10.31
C LYS A 31 -10.08 -7.47 -9.71
N GLU A 32 -10.13 -8.64 -9.08
CA GLU A 32 -11.33 -9.14 -8.40
C GLU A 32 -11.82 -8.18 -7.32
N GLY A 33 -10.90 -7.68 -6.48
CA GLY A 33 -11.20 -6.77 -5.41
C GLY A 33 -11.74 -5.43 -5.89
N ILE A 34 -11.24 -4.90 -7.01
CA ILE A 34 -11.75 -3.67 -7.62
C ILE A 34 -13.13 -3.89 -8.26
N GLU A 35 -13.30 -4.98 -9.02
CA GLU A 35 -14.56 -5.30 -9.69
C GLU A 35 -15.72 -5.50 -8.71
N ASN A 36 -15.42 -6.09 -7.54
CA ASN A 36 -16.42 -6.43 -6.54
C ASN A 36 -16.53 -5.44 -5.37
N ASP A 37 -15.73 -4.37 -5.35
CA ASP A 37 -15.63 -3.45 -4.20
C ASP A 37 -15.25 -4.17 -2.89
N THR A 38 -14.22 -5.01 -2.98
CA THR A 38 -13.70 -5.84 -1.86
C THR A 38 -12.17 -5.78 -1.76
N PHE A 39 -11.52 -4.79 -2.38
CA PHE A 39 -10.06 -4.66 -2.46
C PHE A 39 -9.35 -4.87 -1.11
N PHE A 40 -9.74 -4.14 -0.07
CA PHE A 40 -9.10 -4.23 1.26
C PHE A 40 -9.40 -5.55 1.98
N SER A 41 -10.46 -6.25 1.60
CA SER A 41 -10.83 -7.55 2.15
C SER A 41 -10.04 -8.68 1.49
N VAL A 42 -9.96 -8.67 0.16
CA VAL A 42 -9.26 -9.72 -0.62
C VAL A 42 -7.75 -9.63 -0.45
N LEU A 43 -7.19 -8.42 -0.33
CA LEU A 43 -5.75 -8.20 -0.11
C LEU A 43 -5.39 -8.00 1.38
N ARG A 44 -6.25 -8.43 2.31
CA ARG A 44 -6.07 -8.12 3.74
C ARG A 44 -4.73 -8.62 4.27
N GLU A 45 -4.35 -9.85 3.93
CA GLU A 45 -3.14 -10.49 4.42
C GLU A 45 -1.89 -9.80 3.85
N GLU A 46 -1.87 -9.56 2.55
CA GLU A 46 -0.74 -8.95 1.86
C GLU A 46 -0.57 -7.48 2.27
N ILE A 47 -1.66 -6.75 2.47
CA ILE A 47 -1.62 -5.37 2.99
C ILE A 47 -1.09 -5.37 4.43
N ALA A 48 -1.49 -6.35 5.27
CA ALA A 48 -1.01 -6.45 6.63
C ALA A 48 0.50 -6.76 6.68
N GLU A 49 0.97 -7.67 5.84
CA GLU A 49 2.40 -7.99 5.69
C GLU A 49 3.19 -6.78 5.19
N GLY A 50 2.71 -6.12 4.14
CA GLY A 50 3.32 -4.90 3.61
C GLY A 50 3.37 -3.78 4.66
N ARG A 51 2.32 -3.63 5.47
CA ARG A 51 2.28 -2.67 6.57
C ARG A 51 3.28 -3.05 7.65
N ALA A 52 3.34 -4.30 8.08
CA ALA A 52 4.32 -4.75 9.07
C ALA A 52 5.76 -4.52 8.58
N HIS A 53 6.03 -4.75 7.30
CA HIS A 53 7.32 -4.48 6.70
C HIS A 53 7.66 -2.98 6.74
N TYR A 54 6.72 -2.13 6.33
CA TYR A 54 6.86 -0.67 6.41
C TYR A 54 7.12 -0.21 7.85
N GLU A 55 6.34 -0.68 8.81
CA GLU A 55 6.44 -0.31 10.22
C GLU A 55 7.75 -0.75 10.87
N SER A 56 8.33 -1.87 10.44
CA SER A 56 9.62 -2.35 10.92
C SER A 56 10.80 -1.45 10.52
N ARG A 57 10.62 -0.57 9.53
CA ARG A 57 11.68 0.27 8.94
C ARG A 57 11.50 1.76 9.19
N VAL A 58 10.31 2.21 9.59
CA VAL A 58 9.97 3.64 9.70
C VAL A 58 9.77 4.05 11.15
N ASP A 59 10.34 5.20 11.51
CA ASP A 59 10.26 5.77 12.85
C ASP A 59 8.80 5.91 13.32
N PRO A 60 8.45 5.42 14.53
CA PRO A 60 7.08 5.49 15.04
C PRO A 60 6.48 6.90 15.08
N LYS A 61 7.29 7.96 15.30
CA LYS A 61 6.80 9.34 15.29
C LYS A 61 6.37 9.77 13.90
N LEU A 62 7.11 9.37 12.87
CA LEU A 62 6.77 9.65 11.48
C LEU A 62 5.51 8.88 11.07
N ARG A 63 5.37 7.63 11.51
CA ARG A 63 4.15 6.82 11.29
C ARG A 63 2.92 7.39 11.97
N GLY A 64 3.07 7.95 13.16
CA GLY A 64 1.97 8.57 13.89
C GLY A 64 1.50 9.92 13.32
N SER A 65 2.33 10.58 12.50
CA SER A 65 2.06 11.91 11.93
C SER A 65 1.77 11.89 10.43
N THR A 66 1.88 10.73 9.77
CA THR A 66 1.72 10.60 8.30
C THR A 66 0.93 9.35 7.93
N ASN A 67 0.41 9.31 6.70
CA ASN A 67 -0.38 8.19 6.15
C ASN A 67 0.22 7.65 4.84
N PHE A 68 1.55 7.68 4.70
CA PHE A 68 2.23 7.35 3.44
C PHE A 68 1.89 5.95 2.91
N PHE A 69 1.76 4.96 3.79
CA PHE A 69 1.44 3.59 3.38
C PHE A 69 0.04 3.50 2.76
N ASP A 70 -0.98 4.00 3.47
CA ASP A 70 -2.36 4.03 2.99
C ASP A 70 -2.48 4.82 1.67
N ARG A 71 -1.81 5.97 1.59
CA ARG A 71 -1.76 6.77 0.37
C ARG A 71 -1.09 6.04 -0.78
N ALA A 72 -0.03 5.29 -0.52
CA ALA A 72 0.65 4.50 -1.55
C ALA A 72 -0.25 3.39 -2.11
N LEU A 73 -1.06 2.71 -1.28
CA LEU A 73 -2.04 1.73 -1.77
C LEU A 73 -3.01 2.36 -2.78
N VAL A 74 -3.50 3.56 -2.49
CA VAL A 74 -4.41 4.28 -3.40
C VAL A 74 -3.68 4.77 -4.66
N ASP A 75 -2.59 5.52 -4.50
CA ASP A 75 -1.91 6.23 -5.59
C ASP A 75 -1.16 5.28 -6.55
N VAL A 76 -0.65 4.16 -6.04
CA VAL A 76 0.14 3.19 -6.81
C VAL A 76 -0.73 2.07 -7.37
N ILE A 77 -1.75 1.61 -6.63
CA ILE A 77 -2.57 0.47 -7.04
C ILE A 77 -3.90 0.95 -7.63
N LEU A 78 -4.77 1.54 -6.81
CA LEU A 78 -6.15 1.85 -7.22
C LEU A 78 -6.22 2.91 -8.34
N ALA A 79 -5.53 4.04 -8.17
CA ALA A 79 -5.55 5.15 -9.12
C ALA A 79 -5.06 4.75 -10.51
N ARG A 80 -4.17 3.75 -10.60
CA ARG A 80 -3.64 3.23 -11.87
C ARG A 80 -4.58 2.25 -12.56
N LYS A 81 -5.58 1.74 -11.85
CA LYS A 81 -6.54 0.72 -12.31
C LYS A 81 -7.95 1.30 -12.54
N GLY A 82 -8.09 2.62 -12.68
CA GLY A 82 -9.39 3.28 -12.96
C GLY A 82 -10.08 2.87 -14.27
N HIS A 83 -9.41 2.11 -15.13
CA HIS A 83 -10.01 1.50 -16.33
C HIS A 83 -10.78 0.21 -16.03
N ILE A 84 -10.61 -0.39 -14.85
CA ILE A 84 -11.37 -1.56 -14.42
C ILE A 84 -12.79 -1.11 -14.06
N LYS A 85 -13.80 -1.88 -14.45
CA LYS A 85 -15.18 -1.59 -14.05
C LYS A 85 -15.31 -1.86 -12.54
N SER A 86 -15.74 -0.88 -11.76
CA SER A 86 -15.97 -1.02 -10.32
C SER A 86 -17.37 -0.54 -9.96
N LYS A 87 -17.83 -0.88 -8.76
CA LYS A 87 -19.04 -0.30 -8.16
C LYS A 87 -18.75 1.01 -7.42
N ILE A 88 -17.48 1.30 -7.16
CA ILE A 88 -17.02 2.47 -6.39
C ILE A 88 -17.07 3.76 -7.23
N TRP A 89 -17.03 3.64 -8.56
CA TRP A 89 -17.06 4.76 -9.52
C TRP A 89 -17.99 4.51 -10.70
#